data_AF-S4NXB2-F1
#
_entry.id   AF-S4NXB2-F1
#
_cell.length_a   1.000
_cell.length_b   1.000
_cell.length_c   1.000
_cell.angle_alpha   90.00
_cell.angle_beta   90.00
_cell.angle_gamma   90.00
#
_symmetry.space_group_name_H-M   'P 1'
#
loop_
_entity.id
_entity.type
_entity.pdbx_description
1 polymer ?
#
loop_
_entity_poly.entity_id
_entity_poly.type
_entity_poly.pdbx_seq_one_letter_code
_entity_poly.pdbx_strand_id
1 'polypeptide(L)'
;RVFSTDDELHQNNLNKSDVWCEVYVEELEEWVAVDVIKGNVHCVNEIYGRATHPFNYAVGWDNNNYLKDLTRKYVPHWNTITRKQRVESLWWEVAIKPWLGPKTARDREEDERLDRMQLE
;
A
#
# COMPACT_ATOMS: atom_id res chain seq x y z
N ARG A 1 22.02 -0.98 34.80
CA ARG A 1 22.17 -0.32 33.48
C ARG A 1 20.82 0.30 33.17
N VAL A 2 20.74 1.63 33.17
CA VAL A 2 19.51 2.35 32.83
C VAL A 2 19.49 2.43 31.31
N PHE A 3 18.56 1.74 30.66
CA PHE A 3 18.39 1.88 29.21
C PHE A 3 17.78 3.26 28.94
N SER A 4 18.42 4.04 28.08
CA SER A 4 17.97 5.37 27.72
C SER A 4 16.68 5.27 26.90
N THR A 5 15.61 5.94 27.34
CA THR A 5 14.35 6.05 26.60
C THR A 5 14.55 6.61 25.18
N ASP A 6 15.61 7.39 24.97
CA ASP A 6 15.96 7.96 23.66
C ASP A 6 16.47 6.92 22.65
N ASP A 7 17.09 5.83 23.13
CA ASP A 7 17.55 4.73 22.27
C ASP A 7 16.39 3.86 21.78
N GLU A 8 15.35 3.65 22.61
CA GLU A 8 14.13 2.94 22.22
C GLU A 8 13.32 3.72 21.18
N LEU A 9 13.25 5.05 21.31
CA LEU A 9 12.59 5.92 20.32
C LEU A 9 13.31 5.92 18.97
N HIS A 10 14.64 5.91 18.96
CA HIS A 10 15.43 5.80 17.72
C HIS A 10 15.30 4.42 17.06
N GLN A 11 15.35 3.33 17.83
CA GLN A 11 15.15 1.98 17.29
C GLN A 11 13.74 1.76 16.74
N ASN A 12 12.72 2.32 17.39
CA ASN A 12 11.34 2.25 16.90
C ASN A 12 11.12 3.00 15.58
N ASN A 13 11.82 4.13 15.36
CA ASN A 13 11.73 4.86 14.09
C ASN A 13 12.51 4.19 12.95
N LEU A 14 13.60 3.48 13.24
CA LEU A 14 14.35 2.70 12.23
C LEU A 14 13.58 1.48 11.69
N ASN A 15 12.50 1.07 12.38
CA ASN A 15 11.68 -0.08 11.98
C ASN A 15 10.41 0.29 11.23
N LYS A 16 10.10 1.58 11.08
CA LYS A 16 8.95 2.05 10.31
C LYS A 16 9.38 2.41 8.89
N SER A 17 8.53 2.10 7.93
CA SER A 17 8.74 2.49 6.53
C SER A 17 7.41 2.77 5.87
N ASP A 18 7.33 3.91 5.19
CA ASP A 18 6.17 4.32 4.39
C ASP A 18 6.43 4.14 2.89
N VAL A 19 7.57 3.55 2.52
CA VAL A 19 7.98 3.31 1.13
C VAL A 19 8.45 1.86 0.98
N TRP A 20 7.96 1.20 -0.05
CA TRP A 20 8.31 -0.17 -0.44
C TRP A 20 8.18 -0.31 -1.96
N CYS A 21 8.46 -1.50 -2.50
CA CYS A 21 8.37 -1.79 -3.92
C CYS A 21 7.23 -2.78 -4.19
N GLU A 22 6.53 -2.62 -5.31
CA GLU A 22 5.73 -3.70 -5.89
C GLU A 22 6.39 -4.19 -7.17
N VAL A 23 6.48 -5.51 -7.31
CA VAL A 23 6.99 -6.16 -8.50
C VAL A 23 5.90 -7.01 -9.11
N TYR A 24 5.69 -6.88 -10.41
CA TYR A 24 4.76 -7.75 -11.12
C TYR A 24 5.46 -9.08 -11.42
N VAL A 25 4.89 -10.17 -10.92
CA VAL A 25 5.40 -11.52 -11.13
C VAL A 25 4.55 -12.18 -12.20
N GLU A 26 5.07 -12.26 -13.43
CA GLU A 26 4.33 -12.76 -14.61
C GLU A 26 3.82 -14.20 -14.40
N GLU A 27 4.53 -15.04 -13.66
CA GLU A 27 4.12 -16.44 -13.38
C GLU A 27 2.93 -16.55 -12.41
N LEU A 28 2.74 -15.54 -11.56
CA LEU A 28 1.60 -15.44 -10.64
C LEU A 28 0.49 -14.54 -11.20
N GLU A 29 0.77 -13.85 -12.31
CA GLU A 29 -0.06 -12.79 -12.89
C GLU A 29 -0.42 -11.71 -11.85
N GLU A 30 0.44 -11.50 -10.84
CA GLU A 30 0.15 -10.69 -9.65
C GLU A 30 1.25 -9.68 -9.31
N TRP A 31 0.84 -8.51 -8.80
CA TRP A 31 1.71 -7.58 -8.09
C TRP A 31 2.03 -8.05 -6.68
N VAL A 32 3.32 -8.29 -6.41
CA VAL A 32 3.83 -8.75 -5.11
C VAL A 32 4.51 -7.60 -4.37
N ALA A 33 4.15 -7.44 -3.10
CA ALA A 33 4.74 -6.44 -2.21
C ALA A 33 6.11 -6.88 -1.69
N VAL A 34 7.12 -6.01 -1.83
CA VAL A 34 8.52 -6.25 -1.48
C VAL A 34 9.06 -5.15 -0.57
N ASP A 35 9.50 -5.54 0.63
CA ASP A 35 10.26 -4.69 1.54
C ASP A 35 11.76 -4.87 1.23
N VAL A 36 12.31 -3.93 0.46
CA VAL A 36 13.70 -3.96 0.01
C VAL A 36 14.68 -3.73 1.16
N ILE A 37 14.25 -3.06 2.23
CA ILE A 37 15.10 -2.73 3.39
C ILE A 37 15.32 -3.96 4.26
N LYS A 38 14.27 -4.77 4.44
CA LYS A 38 14.32 -5.97 5.30
C LYS A 38 14.48 -7.27 4.51
N GLY A 39 14.37 -7.22 3.18
CA GLY A 39 14.53 -8.37 2.29
C GLY A 39 13.33 -9.31 2.30
N ASN A 40 12.12 -8.79 2.57
CA ASN A 40 10.90 -9.60 2.61
C ASN A 40 10.12 -9.48 1.30
N VAL A 41 9.51 -10.58 0.86
CA VAL A 41 8.65 -10.68 -0.32
C VAL A 41 7.29 -11.22 0.12
N HIS A 42 6.20 -10.87 -0.58
CA HIS A 42 4.81 -11.19 -0.19
C HIS A 42 4.43 -10.64 1.20
N CYS A 43 4.91 -9.44 1.52
CA CYS A 43 4.93 -8.92 2.89
C CYS A 43 3.90 -7.82 3.17
N VAL A 44 2.68 -7.97 2.66
CA VAL A 44 1.59 -6.97 2.78
C VAL A 44 1.28 -6.64 4.24
N ASN A 45 1.20 -7.67 5.10
CA ASN A 45 0.87 -7.49 6.52
C ASN A 45 2.01 -6.82 7.30
N GLU A 46 3.26 -7.19 6.98
CA GLU A 46 4.45 -6.61 7.58
C GLU A 46 4.59 -5.13 7.19
N ILE A 47 4.33 -4.80 5.92
CA ILE A 47 4.30 -3.42 5.44
C ILE A 47 3.23 -2.63 6.19
N TYR A 48 1.99 -3.14 6.24
CA TYR A 48 0.91 -2.46 6.97
C TYR A 48 1.25 -2.23 8.45
N GLY A 49 1.81 -3.22 9.14
CA GLY A 49 2.16 -3.11 10.55
C GLY A 49 3.36 -2.21 10.86
N ARG A 50 4.20 -1.91 9.86
CA ARG A 50 5.38 -1.04 10.00
C ARG A 50 5.14 0.37 9.47
N ALA A 51 4.12 0.55 8.63
CA ALA A 51 3.77 1.85 8.12
C ALA A 51 3.26 2.79 9.22
N THR A 52 3.36 4.08 8.97
CA THR A 52 2.84 5.11 9.84
C THR A 52 1.30 5.05 9.85
N HIS A 53 0.73 5.06 11.05
CA HIS A 53 -0.71 5.07 11.25
C HIS A 53 -1.24 6.46 11.64
N PRO A 54 -2.43 6.85 11.18
CA PRO A 54 -3.40 6.05 10.41
C PRO A 54 -2.98 5.80 8.94
N PHE A 55 -3.22 4.58 8.45
CA PHE A 55 -2.88 4.17 7.08
C PHE A 55 -4.02 4.57 6.13
N ASN A 56 -3.95 5.77 5.56
CA ASN A 56 -5.05 6.33 4.75
C ASN A 56 -4.85 6.17 3.25
N TYR A 57 -3.62 6.23 2.77
CA TYR A 57 -3.30 6.19 1.35
C TYR A 57 -2.04 5.38 1.11
N ALA A 58 -2.13 4.37 0.25
CA ALA A 58 -1.00 3.78 -0.44
C ALA A 58 -1.19 3.99 -1.93
N VAL A 59 -0.24 4.67 -2.57
CA VAL A 59 -0.26 4.94 -4.01
C VAL A 59 0.94 4.27 -4.65
N GLY A 60 0.69 3.46 -5.68
CA GLY A 60 1.73 2.86 -6.50
C GLY A 60 2.01 3.73 -7.72
N TRP A 61 3.29 3.93 -8.01
CA TRP A 61 3.76 4.56 -9.24
C TRP A 61 4.47 3.51 -10.09
N ASP A 62 4.05 3.38 -11.34
CA ASP A 62 4.70 2.47 -12.28
C ASP A 62 5.81 3.15 -13.09
N ASN A 63 6.53 2.37 -13.91
CA ASN A 63 7.61 2.87 -14.76
C ASN A 63 7.15 3.83 -15.87
N ASN A 64 5.84 3.89 -16.16
CA ASN A 64 5.25 4.80 -17.14
C ASN A 64 4.73 6.09 -16.50
N ASN A 65 4.96 6.30 -15.20
CA ASN A 65 4.43 7.39 -14.38
C ASN A 65 2.90 7.35 -14.23
N TYR A 66 2.32 6.16 -14.26
CA TYR A 66 0.92 5.96 -13.90
C TYR A 66 0.78 5.72 -12.41
N LEU A 67 -0.26 6.32 -11.83
CA LEU A 67 -0.62 6.19 -10.44
C LEU A 67 -1.80 5.22 -10.28
N LYS A 68 -1.69 4.30 -9.33
CA LYS A 68 -2.80 3.46 -8.86
C LYS A 68 -2.97 3.58 -7.35
N ASP A 69 -4.21 3.65 -6.89
CA ASP A 69 -4.52 3.59 -5.46
C ASP A 69 -4.56 2.14 -4.98
N LEU A 70 -3.54 1.76 -4.21
CA LEU A 70 -3.34 0.40 -3.70
C LEU A 70 -3.79 0.25 -2.25
N THR A 71 -4.44 1.26 -1.67
CA THR A 71 -4.79 1.28 -0.24
C THR A 71 -5.60 0.05 0.18
N ARG A 72 -6.52 -0.41 -0.68
CA ARG A 72 -7.36 -1.58 -0.41
C ARG A 72 -6.57 -2.88 -0.25
N LYS A 73 -5.38 -2.97 -0.86
CA LYS A 73 -4.49 -4.13 -0.77
C LYS A 73 -3.86 -4.27 0.62
N TYR A 74 -3.53 -3.14 1.25
CA TYR A 74 -2.77 -3.12 2.50
C TYR A 74 -3.65 -2.98 3.74
N VAL A 75 -4.84 -2.39 3.61
CA VAL A 75 -5.70 -2.12 4.77
C VAL A 75 -6.72 -3.25 4.98
N PRO A 76 -6.59 -4.06 6.05
CA PRO A 76 -7.49 -5.19 6.31
C PRO A 76 -8.93 -4.78 6.70
N HIS A 77 -9.12 -3.54 7.18
CA HIS A 77 -10.44 -3.01 7.58
C HIS A 77 -10.81 -1.75 6.82
N TRP A 78 -10.60 -1.78 5.50
CA TRP A 78 -10.87 -0.65 4.60
C TRP A 78 -12.27 -0.03 4.80
N ASN A 79 -13.30 -0.88 4.91
CA ASN A 79 -14.70 -0.45 4.94
C ASN A 79 -15.18 0.20 6.26
N THR A 80 -14.40 0.18 7.35
CA THR A 80 -14.87 0.64 8.66
C THR A 80 -14.35 2.02 9.03
N ILE A 81 -13.05 2.14 9.28
CA ILE A 81 -12.40 3.34 9.83
C ILE A 81 -11.69 4.12 8.73
N THR A 82 -10.89 3.44 7.91
CA THR A 82 -10.04 4.08 6.90
C THR A 82 -10.85 4.87 5.88
N ARG A 83 -11.98 4.32 5.40
CA ARG A 83 -12.87 5.04 4.46
C ARG A 83 -13.40 6.36 5.03
N LYS A 84 -13.62 6.46 6.34
CA LYS A 84 -14.13 7.69 6.99
C LYS A 84 -13.06 8.75 7.24
N GLN A 85 -11.79 8.33 7.31
CA GLN A 85 -10.65 9.22 7.53
C GLN A 85 -10.09 9.80 6.23
N ARG A 86 -10.46 9.22 5.09
CA ARG A 86 -10.06 9.70 3.78
C ARG A 86 -10.91 10.89 3.33
N VAL A 87 -10.34 11.67 2.42
CA VAL A 87 -11.04 12.70 1.67
C VAL A 87 -12.22 12.10 0.91
N GLU A 88 -13.15 12.98 0.52
CA GLU A 88 -14.29 12.66 -0.31
C GLU A 88 -13.87 11.92 -1.61
N SER A 89 -14.61 10.88 -1.96
CA SER A 89 -14.23 9.93 -3.01
C SER A 89 -14.17 10.58 -4.39
N LEU A 90 -15.17 11.40 -4.74
CA LEU A 90 -15.19 12.10 -6.04
C LEU A 90 -14.02 13.06 -6.18
N TRP A 91 -13.66 13.78 -5.12
CA TRP A 91 -12.48 14.64 -5.11
C TRP A 91 -11.20 13.84 -5.37
N TRP A 92 -11.03 12.69 -4.70
CA TRP A 92 -9.86 11.83 -4.90
C TRP A 92 -9.77 11.31 -6.34
N GLU A 93 -10.89 10.84 -6.90
CA GLU A 93 -10.98 10.37 -8.29
C GLU A 93 -10.58 11.47 -9.30
N VAL A 94 -11.02 12.70 -9.06
CA VAL A 94 -10.64 13.85 -9.89
C VAL A 94 -9.16 14.21 -9.72
N ALA A 95 -8.65 14.18 -8.49
CA ALA A 95 -7.28 14.54 -8.17
C ALA A 95 -6.28 13.63 -8.88
N ILE A 96 -6.51 12.30 -8.87
CA ILE A 96 -5.57 11.34 -9.46
C ILE A 96 -5.70 11.19 -10.98
N LYS A 97 -6.81 11.69 -11.57
CA LYS A 97 -7.15 11.54 -12.98
C LYS A 97 -6.01 11.82 -13.98
N PRO A 98 -5.14 12.84 -13.79
CA PRO A 98 -4.06 13.13 -14.74
C PRO A 98 -3.01 12.02 -14.87
N TRP A 99 -2.88 11.15 -13.85
CA TRP A 99 -1.88 10.10 -13.78
C TRP A 99 -2.46 8.70 -13.97
N LEU A 100 -3.75 8.58 -14.30
CA LEU A 100 -4.34 7.27 -14.53
C LEU A 100 -3.80 6.67 -15.83
N GLY A 101 -3.31 5.43 -15.73
CA GLY A 101 -2.86 4.65 -16.88
C GLY A 101 -4.01 4.08 -17.73
N PRO A 102 -3.68 3.51 -18.90
CA PRO A 102 -4.65 2.77 -19.69
C PRO A 102 -5.15 1.55 -18.92
N LYS A 103 -6.47 1.30 -18.99
CA LYS A 103 -7.07 0.10 -18.41
C LYS A 103 -6.70 -1.14 -19.22
N THR A 104 -5.65 -1.83 -18.80
CA THR A 104 -5.18 -3.08 -19.42
C THR A 104 -5.94 -4.30 -18.89
N ALA A 105 -5.73 -5.47 -19.49
CA ALA A 105 -6.26 -6.73 -18.96
C ALA A 105 -5.73 -6.99 -17.54
N ARG A 106 -4.42 -6.76 -17.32
CA ARG A 106 -3.75 -6.85 -16.02
C ARG A 106 -4.38 -5.94 -14.97
N ASP A 107 -4.69 -4.69 -15.33
CA ASP A 107 -5.32 -3.72 -14.43
C ASP A 107 -6.71 -4.20 -13.98
N ARG A 108 -7.50 -4.75 -14.90
CA ARG A 108 -8.83 -5.29 -14.59
C ARG A 108 -8.76 -6.50 -13.67
N GLU A 109 -7.85 -7.43 -13.94
CA GLU A 109 -7.68 -8.62 -13.11
C GLU A 109 -7.26 -8.26 -11.69
N GLU A 110 -6.36 -7.28 -11.54
CA GLU A 110 -5.98 -6.75 -10.24
C GLU A 110 -7.17 -6.11 -9.52
N ASP A 111 -7.97 -5.27 -10.21
CA ASP A 111 -9.14 -4.64 -9.63
C ASP A 111 -10.16 -5.69 -9.13
N GLU A 112 -10.43 -6.72 -9.93
CA GLU A 112 -11.32 -7.83 -9.56
C GLU A 112 -10.79 -8.59 -8.34
N ARG A 113 -9.48 -8.79 -8.24
CA ARG A 113 -8.85 -9.44 -7.08
C ARG A 113 -8.95 -8.58 -5.83
N LEU A 114 -8.69 -7.28 -5.93
CA LEU A 114 -8.83 -6.34 -4.83
C LEU A 114 -10.28 -6.29 -4.34
N ASP A 115 -11.25 -6.31 -5.26
CA ASP A 115 -12.68 -6.34 -4.89
C ASP A 115 -13.06 -7.65 -4.18
N ARG A 116 -12.52 -8.80 -4.60
CA ARG A 116 -12.72 -10.09 -3.88
C ARG A 116 -12.17 -10.04 -2.46
N MET A 117 -10.99 -9.47 -2.25
CA MET A 117 -10.38 -9.32 -0.91
C MET A 117 -11.22 -8.47 0.05
N GLN A 118 -12.16 -7.66 -0.44
CA GLN A 118 -13.04 -6.84 0.40
C GLN A 118 -14.33 -7.56 0.82
N LEU A 119 -14.60 -8.75 0.26
CA LEU A 119 -15.77 -9.57 0.56
C LEU A 119 -15.48 -10.68 1.58
N GLU A 120 -14.20 -10.99 1.79
CA GLU A 120 -13.68 -11.95 2.78
C GLU A 120 -13.53 -11.29 4.17
#